data_AF-A0A355S124-F1
#
_entry.id   AF-A0A355S124-F1
#
_cell.length_a   1.000
_cell.length_b   1.000
_cell.length_c   1.000
_cell.angle_alpha   90.00
_cell.angle_beta   90.00
_cell.angle_gamma   90.00
#
_symmetry.space_group_name_H-M   'P 1'
#
loop_
_entity.id
_entity.type
_entity.pdbx_description
1 polymer ?
#
loop_
_entity_poly.entity_id
_entity_poly.type
_entity_poly.pdbx_seq_one_letter_code
_entity_poly.pdbx_strand_id
1 'polypeptide(L)'
;IGIRPCSISIAEDGKDVYIANKGANEGSFIGGISILHLESKDVSHIDFPKGSIITELEMSEKFLYAINSGLHQIDVIDISKKERVAKINTSLPEPMKIRLSHGQNILLVTNRNASGKGALDRIDINRNTVIDTLIFKRDNSMPYEIAIINREKTKTKGRSFISLDTSDTPYVKNATTILAKRILSTYQEKVLLDEVIVNVPSSMLNASKAVKVMFRQCKMHEGTENRKVLDNRKDYSIVHYDFYIPYSIEIESEDKQKFIIEEKLEGRQDATLFMPDCTEQREIQIVISSFTKLSSSPVIINSKIKFSASILISTKAVMEDVVCIPICGSCELRQSRGGYE
;
A
#
# COMPACT_ATOMS: atom_id res chain seq x y z
N ILE A 1 -12.23 -14.89 17.12
CA ILE A 1 -11.31 -13.82 16.63
C ILE A 1 -11.73 -12.49 17.27
N GLY A 2 -10.78 -11.61 17.58
CA GLY A 2 -11.03 -10.32 18.24
C GLY A 2 -11.54 -9.19 17.33
N ILE A 3 -11.47 -7.95 17.82
CA ILE A 3 -12.01 -6.76 17.17
C ILE A 3 -10.95 -6.08 16.30
N ARG A 4 -11.32 -5.75 15.04
CA ARG A 4 -10.45 -5.11 14.04
C ARG A 4 -9.13 -5.88 13.84
N PRO A 5 -9.19 -7.16 13.39
CA PRO A 5 -8.00 -7.91 13.03
C PRO A 5 -7.25 -7.22 11.89
N CYS A 6 -5.92 -7.26 11.89
CA CYS A 6 -5.13 -6.49 10.92
C CYS A 6 -3.81 -7.09 10.47
N SER A 7 -3.26 -8.06 11.20
CA SER A 7 -2.07 -8.79 10.82
C SER A 7 -2.19 -10.24 11.31
N ILE A 8 -1.51 -11.15 10.62
CA ILE A 8 -1.42 -12.56 10.98
C ILE A 8 0.04 -13.02 10.96
N SER A 9 0.37 -13.97 11.83
CA SER A 9 1.60 -14.75 11.77
C SER A 9 1.25 -16.22 11.95
N ILE A 10 1.93 -17.13 11.27
CA ILE A 10 1.68 -18.57 11.33
C ILE A 10 2.83 -19.22 12.07
N ALA A 11 2.52 -20.19 12.95
CA ALA A 11 3.51 -21.02 13.64
C ALA A 11 4.43 -21.75 12.66
N GLU A 12 5.67 -22.02 13.06
CA GLU A 12 6.66 -22.72 12.22
C GLU A 12 6.20 -24.15 11.89
N ASP A 13 5.44 -24.78 12.79
CA ASP A 13 4.82 -26.09 12.59
C ASP A 13 3.52 -26.03 11.76
N GLY A 14 3.05 -24.83 11.41
CA GLY A 14 1.84 -24.60 10.64
C GLY A 14 0.53 -24.92 11.35
N LYS A 15 0.53 -25.18 12.66
CA LYS A 15 -0.69 -25.58 13.40
C LYS A 15 -1.52 -24.41 13.91
N ASP A 16 -0.83 -23.33 14.29
CA ASP A 16 -1.44 -22.18 14.95
C ASP A 16 -1.29 -20.91 14.10
N VAL A 17 -2.38 -20.14 14.02
CA VAL A 17 -2.39 -18.80 13.41
C VAL A 17 -2.61 -17.76 14.50
N TYR A 18 -1.65 -16.86 14.65
CA TYR A 18 -1.70 -15.70 15.53
C TYR A 18 -2.27 -14.52 14.77
N ILE A 19 -3.27 -13.85 15.34
CA ILE A 19 -4.01 -12.77 14.69
C ILE A 19 -3.96 -11.54 15.59
N ALA A 20 -3.36 -10.46 15.10
CA ALA A 20 -3.29 -9.18 15.79
C ALA A 20 -4.61 -8.43 15.68
N ASN A 21 -5.13 -8.00 16.83
CA ASN A 21 -6.36 -7.24 16.96
C ASN A 21 -6.05 -5.85 17.50
N LYS A 22 -6.50 -4.82 16.78
CA LYS A 22 -6.32 -3.42 17.23
C LYS A 22 -7.18 -3.09 18.45
N GLY A 23 -8.30 -3.79 18.63
CA GLY A 23 -9.31 -3.44 19.63
C GLY A 23 -10.11 -2.20 19.23
N ALA A 24 -11.29 -2.07 19.80
CA ALA A 24 -12.07 -0.83 19.79
C ALA A 24 -12.92 -0.80 21.05
N ASN A 25 -12.82 0.26 21.84
CA ASN A 25 -13.89 0.74 22.69
C ASN A 25 -13.61 2.19 23.11
N GLU A 26 -14.69 2.95 23.22
CA GLU A 26 -14.77 4.35 23.65
C GLU A 26 -13.95 4.58 24.94
N GLY A 27 -12.70 5.06 24.79
CA GLY A 27 -11.81 5.37 25.91
C GLY A 27 -11.00 4.21 26.50
N SER A 28 -11.08 2.99 25.93
CA SER A 28 -10.21 1.87 26.32
C SER A 28 -9.86 0.98 25.11
N PHE A 29 -8.72 1.27 24.47
CA PHE A 29 -8.15 0.32 23.51
C PHE A 29 -7.68 -0.93 24.26
N ILE A 30 -8.32 -2.07 24.00
CA ILE A 30 -7.88 -3.38 24.48
C ILE A 30 -7.61 -4.22 23.24
N GLY A 31 -6.54 -3.87 22.53
CA GLY A 31 -5.96 -4.73 21.50
C GLY A 31 -5.37 -5.99 22.12
N GLY A 32 -5.18 -7.03 21.33
CA GLY A 32 -4.64 -8.30 21.79
C GLY A 32 -4.41 -9.28 20.65
N ILE A 33 -4.10 -10.52 20.98
CA ILE A 33 -3.82 -11.56 19.97
C ILE A 33 -4.81 -12.71 20.13
N SER A 34 -5.44 -13.11 19.02
CA SER A 34 -6.19 -14.36 18.95
C SER A 34 -5.27 -15.44 18.39
N ILE A 35 -5.37 -16.65 18.93
CA ILE A 35 -4.69 -17.85 18.44
C ILE A 35 -5.75 -18.77 17.89
N LEU A 36 -5.68 -19.09 16.60
CA LEU A 36 -6.55 -20.07 15.94
C LEU A 36 -5.76 -21.36 15.73
N HIS A 37 -6.19 -22.44 16.38
CA HIS A 37 -5.70 -23.79 16.12
C HIS A 37 -6.37 -24.33 14.86
N LEU A 38 -5.62 -24.57 13.78
CA LEU A 38 -6.20 -24.86 12.46
C LEU A 38 -6.93 -26.21 12.41
N GLU A 39 -6.44 -27.21 13.14
CA GLU A 39 -7.00 -28.57 13.14
C GLU A 39 -8.32 -28.64 13.93
N SER A 40 -8.30 -28.20 15.19
CA SER A 40 -9.49 -28.24 16.04
C SER A 40 -10.46 -27.08 15.78
N LYS A 41 -9.99 -26.01 15.13
CA LYS A 41 -10.69 -24.72 14.96
C LYS A 41 -10.95 -23.98 16.27
N ASP A 42 -10.28 -24.38 17.34
CA ASP A 42 -10.37 -23.69 18.62
C ASP A 42 -9.69 -22.32 18.56
N VAL A 43 -10.28 -21.36 19.27
CA VAL A 43 -9.73 -20.02 19.40
C VAL A 43 -9.40 -19.75 20.85
N SER A 44 -8.15 -19.36 21.11
CA SER A 44 -7.71 -18.83 22.40
C SER A 44 -7.15 -17.42 22.26
N HIS A 45 -6.82 -16.78 23.38
CA HIS A 45 -6.46 -15.36 23.42
C HIS A 45 -5.23 -15.13 24.29
N ILE A 46 -4.47 -14.09 23.93
CA ILE A 46 -3.41 -13.50 24.76
C ILE A 46 -3.87 -12.12 25.16
N ASP A 47 -3.93 -11.89 26.47
CA ASP A 47 -4.39 -10.63 27.06
C ASP A 47 -3.27 -9.58 27.10
N PHE A 48 -3.69 -8.34 26.95
CA PHE A 48 -2.82 -7.16 26.94
C PHE A 48 -3.36 -6.07 27.86
N PRO A 49 -2.48 -5.20 28.38
CA PRO A 49 -2.90 -4.10 29.23
C PRO A 49 -3.77 -3.09 28.46
N LYS A 50 -4.60 -2.36 29.21
CA LYS A 50 -5.40 -1.25 28.68
C LYS A 50 -4.50 -0.24 27.94
N GLY A 51 -4.97 0.25 26.81
CA GLY A 51 -4.24 1.13 25.90
C GLY A 51 -3.53 0.39 24.77
N SER A 52 -3.49 -0.95 24.78
CA SER A 52 -2.80 -1.72 23.75
C SER A 52 -3.52 -1.65 22.41
N ILE A 53 -2.76 -1.53 21.32
CA ILE A 53 -3.23 -1.61 19.93
C ILE A 53 -2.23 -2.44 19.15
N ILE A 54 -2.56 -3.70 18.87
CA ILE A 54 -1.64 -4.62 18.20
C ILE A 54 -1.82 -4.51 16.69
N THR A 55 -0.74 -4.21 15.98
CA THR A 55 -0.78 -3.80 14.57
C THR A 55 0.04 -4.65 13.62
N GLU A 56 1.04 -5.36 14.12
CA GLU A 56 1.89 -6.25 13.33
C GLU A 56 2.41 -7.37 14.22
N LEU A 57 2.64 -8.54 13.61
CA LEU A 57 3.17 -9.74 14.24
C LEU A 57 4.33 -10.26 13.41
N GLU A 58 5.34 -10.80 14.09
CA GLU A 58 6.44 -11.52 13.48
C GLU A 58 6.93 -12.57 14.48
N MET A 59 7.18 -13.78 14.02
CA MET A 59 7.46 -14.91 14.90
C MET A 59 8.85 -15.48 14.69
N SER A 60 9.55 -15.74 15.80
CA SER A 60 10.84 -16.43 15.83
C SER A 60 10.79 -17.55 16.84
N GLU A 61 10.89 -18.80 16.40
CA GLU A 61 10.83 -19.97 17.27
C GLU A 61 9.62 -19.92 18.24
N LYS A 62 9.88 -19.84 19.56
CA LYS A 62 8.87 -19.77 20.62
C LYS A 62 8.42 -18.34 20.98
N PHE A 63 8.98 -17.33 20.33
CA PHE A 63 8.69 -15.93 20.63
C PHE A 63 7.90 -15.27 19.50
N LEU A 64 6.83 -14.57 19.88
CA LEU A 64 6.07 -13.72 18.99
C LEU A 64 6.36 -12.25 19.33
N TYR A 65 6.83 -11.50 18.35
CA TYR A 65 7.07 -10.07 18.44
C TYR A 65 5.83 -9.35 17.93
N ALA A 66 5.27 -8.46 18.74
CA ALA A 66 4.04 -7.75 18.43
C ALA A 66 4.25 -6.24 18.51
N ILE A 67 3.96 -5.51 17.43
CA ILE A 67 3.94 -4.05 17.48
C ILE A 67 2.70 -3.60 18.24
N ASN A 68 2.91 -3.02 19.41
CA ASN A 68 1.90 -2.38 20.22
C ASN A 68 1.97 -0.86 20.03
N SER A 69 1.28 -0.37 18.99
CA SER A 69 1.30 1.04 18.62
C SER A 69 0.62 1.94 19.66
N GLY A 70 -0.31 1.39 20.44
CA GLY A 70 -0.98 2.11 21.52
C GLY A 70 -0.08 2.36 22.73
N LEU A 71 0.93 1.50 22.94
CA LEU A 71 1.94 1.65 24.00
C LEU A 71 3.33 2.02 23.48
N HIS A 72 3.47 2.35 22.19
CA HIS A 72 4.72 2.80 21.59
C HIS A 72 5.91 1.82 21.75
N GLN A 73 5.64 0.51 21.74
CA GLN A 73 6.64 -0.52 22.00
C GLN A 73 6.42 -1.78 21.16
N ILE A 74 7.40 -2.67 21.18
CA ILE A 74 7.27 -4.05 20.70
C ILE A 74 7.13 -4.94 21.93
N ASP A 75 6.05 -5.69 22.04
CA ASP A 75 5.87 -6.71 23.07
C ASP A 75 6.49 -8.03 22.60
N VAL A 76 7.27 -8.69 23.46
CA VAL A 76 7.84 -10.02 23.23
C VAL A 76 7.02 -11.03 24.02
N ILE A 77 6.48 -12.02 23.33
CA ILE A 77 5.48 -12.93 23.87
C ILE A 77 6.04 -14.35 23.81
N ASP A 78 6.06 -15.03 24.95
CA ASP A 78 6.36 -16.46 25.01
C ASP A 78 5.08 -17.22 24.67
N ILE A 79 5.04 -17.85 23.50
CA ILE A 79 3.82 -18.52 22.99
C ILE A 79 3.49 -19.78 23.80
N SER A 80 4.48 -20.43 24.42
CA SER A 80 4.25 -21.60 25.27
C SER A 80 3.51 -21.23 26.56
N LYS A 81 3.78 -20.03 27.06
CA LYS A 81 3.14 -19.48 28.27
C LYS A 81 1.94 -18.58 27.96
N LYS A 82 1.77 -18.16 26.70
CA LYS A 82 0.77 -17.19 26.24
C LYS A 82 0.84 -15.88 27.04
N GLU A 83 2.05 -15.42 27.34
CA GLU A 83 2.29 -14.22 28.16
C GLU A 83 3.37 -13.31 27.58
N ARG A 84 3.30 -12.02 27.91
CA ARG A 84 4.34 -11.05 27.57
C ARG A 84 5.51 -11.20 28.53
N VAL A 85 6.69 -11.48 28.00
CA VAL A 85 7.90 -11.73 28.80
C VAL A 85 8.90 -10.58 28.74
N ALA A 86 8.84 -9.74 27.70
CA ALA A 86 9.67 -8.56 27.58
C ALA A 86 9.00 -7.47 26.75
N LYS A 87 9.59 -6.27 26.77
CA LYS A 87 9.25 -5.15 25.90
C LYS A 87 10.51 -4.57 25.28
N ILE A 88 10.40 -4.06 24.06
CA ILE A 88 11.49 -3.42 23.33
C ILE A 88 11.02 -2.03 22.91
N ASN A 89 11.77 -1.01 23.31
CA ASN A 89 11.56 0.35 22.87
C ASN A 89 12.37 0.58 21.58
N THR A 90 11.74 1.21 20.60
CA THR A 90 12.38 1.63 19.36
C THR A 90 12.98 3.03 19.50
N SER A 91 13.82 3.42 18.55
CA SER A 91 14.48 4.74 18.54
C SER A 91 13.51 5.90 18.33
N LEU A 92 12.37 5.67 17.67
CA LEU A 92 11.28 6.62 17.50
C LEU A 92 9.95 6.00 17.98
N PRO A 93 9.04 6.78 18.58
CA PRO A 93 7.90 6.26 19.36
C PRO A 93 6.79 5.57 18.55
N GLU A 94 6.78 5.67 17.22
CA GLU A 94 5.77 5.01 16.39
C GLU A 94 6.39 3.86 15.59
N PRO A 95 6.54 2.65 16.17
CA PRO A 95 6.89 1.46 15.41
C PRO A 95 5.78 1.15 14.40
N MET A 96 6.16 0.85 13.16
CA MET A 96 5.26 0.68 12.02
C MET A 96 5.21 -0.75 11.52
N LYS A 97 6.37 -1.33 11.17
CA LYS A 97 6.50 -2.70 10.68
C LYS A 97 7.74 -3.38 11.20
N ILE A 98 7.64 -4.69 11.42
CA ILE A 98 8.71 -5.55 11.87
C ILE A 98 8.91 -6.71 10.88
N ARG A 99 10.15 -7.12 10.67
CA ARG A 99 10.51 -8.35 9.94
C ARG A 99 11.77 -8.97 10.54
N LEU A 100 11.79 -10.30 10.64
CA LEU A 100 12.96 -11.03 11.08
C LEU A 100 13.95 -11.24 9.94
N SER A 101 15.23 -11.02 10.26
CA SER A 101 16.33 -11.48 9.41
C SER A 101 16.29 -13.00 9.23
N HIS A 102 16.84 -13.49 8.12
CA HIS A 102 16.86 -14.93 7.82
C HIS A 102 17.58 -15.77 8.89
N GLY A 103 18.60 -15.21 9.55
CA GLY A 103 19.29 -15.88 10.66
C GLY A 103 18.52 -15.87 11.98
N GLN A 104 17.29 -15.35 11.99
CA GLN A 104 16.41 -15.27 13.17
C GLN A 104 17.09 -14.68 14.41
N ASN A 105 18.01 -13.73 14.24
CA ASN A 105 18.73 -13.10 15.35
C ASN A 105 18.59 -11.57 15.37
N ILE A 106 18.23 -10.97 14.24
CA ILE A 106 17.98 -9.55 14.09
C ILE A 106 16.53 -9.32 13.70
N LEU A 107 15.84 -8.45 14.44
CA LEU A 107 14.54 -7.89 14.07
C LEU A 107 14.77 -6.51 13.46
N LEU A 108 14.30 -6.31 12.23
CA LEU A 108 14.30 -5.01 11.57
C LEU A 108 12.98 -4.32 11.80
N VAL A 109 13.03 -3.05 12.20
CA VAL A 109 11.83 -2.30 12.58
C VAL A 109 11.81 -0.93 11.93
N THR A 110 10.80 -0.66 11.11
CA THR A 110 10.54 0.71 10.67
C THR A 110 9.79 1.45 11.76
N ASN A 111 10.21 2.67 12.05
CA ASN A 111 9.57 3.51 13.05
C ASN A 111 9.57 4.98 12.60
N ARG A 112 8.76 5.80 13.27
CA ARG A 112 8.65 7.23 12.98
C ARG A 112 8.22 8.05 14.21
N ASN A 113 8.11 9.35 14.02
CA ASN A 113 7.54 10.25 15.01
C ASN A 113 6.56 11.27 14.37
N ALA A 114 5.82 11.97 15.23
CA ALA A 114 4.86 12.99 14.82
C ALA A 114 5.48 14.17 14.05
N SER A 115 6.79 14.39 14.14
CA SER A 115 7.50 15.43 13.38
C SER A 115 7.82 15.03 11.93
N GLY A 116 7.41 13.84 11.48
CA GLY A 116 7.67 13.35 10.13
C GLY A 116 9.05 12.71 9.93
N LYS A 117 9.80 12.46 11.01
CA LYS A 117 11.07 11.75 10.94
C LYS A 117 10.84 10.25 11.00
N GLY A 118 11.55 9.49 10.17
CA GLY A 118 11.52 8.03 10.16
C GLY A 118 12.90 7.42 10.34
N ALA A 119 12.93 6.20 10.86
CA ALA A 119 14.14 5.41 10.96
C ALA A 119 13.87 3.92 10.76
N LEU A 120 14.96 3.19 10.66
CA LEU A 120 15.01 1.73 10.62
C LEU A 120 15.92 1.25 11.75
N ASP A 121 15.36 0.60 12.75
CA ASP A 121 16.11 -0.03 13.84
C ASP A 121 16.51 -1.45 13.46
N ARG A 122 17.72 -1.83 13.89
CA ARG A 122 18.20 -3.21 13.95
C ARG A 122 18.23 -3.63 15.39
N ILE A 123 17.45 -4.63 15.76
CA ILE A 123 17.29 -5.09 17.14
C ILE A 123 17.86 -6.48 17.29
N ASP A 124 18.74 -6.68 18.28
CA ASP A 124 19.20 -8.00 18.70
C ASP A 124 18.08 -8.66 19.52
N ILE A 125 17.51 -9.75 19.01
CA ILE A 125 16.39 -10.41 19.68
C ILE A 125 16.82 -11.28 20.86
N ASN A 126 18.09 -11.70 20.93
CA ASN A 126 18.60 -12.45 22.07
C ASN A 126 18.73 -11.56 23.32
N ARG A 127 18.96 -10.26 23.08
CA ARG A 127 19.17 -9.25 24.12
C ARG A 127 17.97 -8.33 24.27
N ASN A 128 17.03 -8.34 23.33
CA ASN A 128 15.89 -7.43 23.25
C ASN A 128 16.33 -5.95 23.23
N THR A 129 17.40 -5.64 22.51
CA THR A 129 18.02 -4.30 22.48
C THR A 129 18.28 -3.82 21.07
N VAL A 130 18.05 -2.53 20.81
CA VAL A 130 18.46 -1.85 19.57
C VAL A 130 19.99 -1.85 19.47
N ILE A 131 20.53 -2.38 18.38
CA ILE A 131 21.96 -2.41 18.05
C ILE A 131 22.36 -1.12 17.35
N ASP A 132 21.58 -0.74 16.34
CA ASP A 132 21.87 0.38 15.45
C ASP A 132 20.58 0.91 14.82
N THR A 133 20.58 2.18 14.44
CA THR A 133 19.45 2.90 13.88
C THR A 133 19.87 3.67 12.64
N LEU A 134 19.28 3.33 11.50
CA LEU A 134 19.40 4.12 10.27
C LEU A 134 18.31 5.20 10.26
N ILE A 135 18.69 6.44 10.52
CA ILE A 135 17.79 7.60 10.41
C ILE A 135 17.69 8.07 8.96
N PHE A 136 16.47 8.22 8.44
CA PHE A 136 16.27 8.79 7.11
C PHE A 136 16.55 10.30 7.11
N LYS A 137 17.35 10.75 6.13
CA LYS A 137 17.84 12.14 6.05
C LYS A 137 16.81 13.13 5.50
N ARG A 138 15.85 12.66 4.69
CA ARG A 138 14.84 13.55 4.10
C ARG A 138 13.76 13.85 5.13
N ASP A 139 13.34 15.10 5.20
CA ASP A 139 12.17 15.50 5.99
C ASP A 139 10.92 14.77 5.49
N ASN A 140 9.99 14.49 6.41
CA ASN A 140 8.76 13.73 6.14
C ASN A 140 8.99 12.32 5.57
N SER A 141 10.13 11.70 5.88
CA SER A 141 10.36 10.28 5.57
C SER A 141 9.57 9.40 6.53
N MET A 142 8.39 8.92 6.10
CA MET A 142 7.53 8.06 6.90
C MET A 142 7.58 6.62 6.37
N PRO A 143 8.47 5.75 6.87
CA PRO A 143 8.53 4.36 6.42
C PRO A 143 7.28 3.61 6.88
N TYR A 144 6.64 2.88 5.97
CA TYR A 144 5.41 2.14 6.26
C TYR A 144 5.57 0.63 6.18
N GLU A 145 6.51 0.12 5.40
CA GLU A 145 6.68 -1.30 5.12
C GLU A 145 8.17 -1.64 5.03
N ILE A 146 8.51 -2.91 5.29
CA ILE A 146 9.84 -3.46 5.11
C ILE A 146 9.74 -4.90 4.58
N ALA A 147 10.69 -5.25 3.71
CA ALA A 147 10.89 -6.62 3.23
C ALA A 147 12.37 -6.98 3.36
N ILE A 148 12.64 -8.26 3.62
CA ILE A 148 13.99 -8.80 3.76
C ILE A 148 14.19 -9.86 2.68
N ILE A 149 15.34 -9.82 2.02
CA ILE A 149 15.71 -10.76 0.96
C ILE A 149 17.03 -11.41 1.36
N ASN A 150 17.05 -12.74 1.47
CA ASN A 150 18.29 -13.48 1.71
C ASN A 150 19.02 -13.71 0.38
N ARG A 151 20.34 -13.51 0.37
CA ARG A 151 21.20 -13.79 -0.77
C ARG A 151 21.79 -15.18 -0.59
N GLU A 152 21.04 -16.21 -0.96
CA GLU A 152 21.65 -17.53 -1.11
C GLU A 152 22.65 -17.49 -2.27
N LYS A 153 23.92 -17.79 -1.99
CA LYS A 153 24.92 -18.06 -3.04
C LYS A 153 24.61 -19.43 -3.65
N THR A 154 23.56 -19.54 -4.46
CA THR A 154 23.34 -20.73 -5.26
C THR A 154 24.43 -20.77 -6.34
N LYS A 155 25.34 -21.75 -6.24
CA LYS A 155 26.19 -22.15 -7.37
C LYS A 155 25.31 -22.91 -8.37
N THR A 156 24.39 -22.22 -9.03
CA THR A 156 23.67 -22.81 -10.16
C THR A 156 24.65 -22.89 -11.34
N LYS A 157 25.11 -24.11 -11.64
CA LYS A 157 25.62 -24.43 -12.98
C LYS A 157 24.51 -24.04 -13.96
N GLY A 158 24.81 -23.05 -14.79
CA GLY A 158 23.87 -22.46 -15.73
C GLY A 158 23.22 -23.52 -16.61
N ARG A 159 21.92 -23.71 -16.44
CA ARG A 159 21.03 -23.92 -17.58
C ARG A 159 20.13 -22.71 -17.63
N SER A 160 20.54 -21.77 -18.47
CA SER A 160 19.73 -20.62 -18.84
C SER A 160 18.52 -21.13 -19.62
N PHE A 161 17.32 -20.90 -19.11
CA PHE A 161 16.15 -20.77 -19.96
C PHE A 161 16.09 -19.30 -20.39
N ILE A 162 17.01 -18.91 -21.26
CA ILE A 162 17.01 -17.61 -21.92
C ILE A 162 17.32 -17.89 -23.38
N SER A 163 16.30 -17.84 -24.22
CA SER A 163 16.48 -17.50 -25.63
C SER A 163 16.18 -16.01 -25.75
N LEU A 164 17.20 -15.18 -25.51
CA LEU A 164 17.21 -13.80 -26.00
C LEU A 164 18.29 -13.75 -27.07
N ASP A 165 17.85 -13.51 -28.30
CA ASP A 165 18.74 -13.17 -29.41
C ASP A 165 19.40 -11.82 -29.13
N THR A 166 20.74 -11.88 -29.04
CA THR A 166 21.78 -10.90 -29.43
C THR A 166 21.42 -9.41 -29.33
N SER A 167 22.15 -8.55 -28.60
CA SER A 167 23.60 -8.39 -28.59
C SER A 167 23.99 -7.42 -27.46
N ASP A 168 25.16 -7.67 -26.87
CA ASP A 168 25.90 -6.79 -25.95
C ASP A 168 25.25 -6.39 -24.62
N THR A 169 25.31 -7.30 -23.63
CA THR A 169 25.90 -6.95 -22.33
C THR A 169 26.52 -8.18 -21.66
N PRO A 170 27.69 -8.02 -21.00
CA PRO A 170 28.42 -9.13 -20.40
C PRO A 170 27.69 -9.61 -19.15
N TYR A 171 27.31 -10.89 -19.14
CA TYR A 171 27.15 -11.74 -17.95
C TYR A 171 26.73 -11.00 -16.66
N VAL A 172 25.43 -10.82 -16.45
CA VAL A 172 24.91 -10.50 -15.11
C VAL A 172 24.97 -11.78 -14.26
N LYS A 173 26.17 -12.10 -13.77
CA LYS A 173 26.48 -13.31 -12.97
C LYS A 173 25.85 -13.31 -11.57
N ASN A 174 25.10 -12.27 -11.21
CA ASN A 174 24.57 -12.02 -9.86
C ASN A 174 23.32 -11.14 -9.95
N ALA A 175 22.17 -11.71 -10.30
CA ALA A 175 20.88 -11.03 -10.22
C ALA A 175 19.90 -11.85 -9.39
N THR A 176 19.10 -11.17 -8.57
CA THR A 176 17.93 -11.76 -7.93
C THR A 176 16.73 -11.50 -8.81
N THR A 177 15.95 -12.54 -9.11
CA THR A 177 14.69 -12.42 -9.84
C THR A 177 13.54 -12.32 -8.87
N ILE A 178 12.63 -11.37 -9.11
CA ILE A 178 11.36 -11.28 -8.39
C ILE A 178 10.22 -11.31 -9.40
N LEU A 179 9.10 -11.95 -9.05
CA LEU A 179 7.85 -11.77 -9.77
C LEU A 179 7.20 -10.48 -9.27
N ALA A 180 7.01 -9.52 -10.16
CA ALA A 180 6.45 -8.22 -9.83
C ALA A 180 5.50 -7.75 -10.92
N LYS A 181 4.53 -6.92 -10.52
CA LYS A 181 3.72 -6.17 -11.48
C LYS A 181 4.58 -5.06 -12.08
N ARG A 182 4.95 -5.20 -13.34
CA ARG A 182 5.66 -4.18 -14.10
C ARG A 182 4.65 -3.31 -14.84
N ILE A 183 4.78 -2.00 -14.68
CA ILE A 183 4.04 -1.03 -15.49
C ILE A 183 4.80 -0.89 -16.81
N LEU A 184 4.17 -1.32 -17.90
CA LEU A 184 4.73 -1.20 -19.25
C LEU A 184 4.62 0.22 -19.77
N SER A 185 3.46 0.82 -19.54
CA SER A 185 3.13 2.14 -20.04
C SER A 185 2.12 2.80 -19.11
N THR A 186 2.24 4.11 -18.96
CA THR A 186 1.25 4.94 -18.29
C THR A 186 0.81 6.04 -19.24
N TYR A 187 -0.48 6.16 -19.46
CA TYR A 187 -1.10 7.30 -20.11
C TYR A 187 -1.78 8.15 -19.04
N GLN A 188 -1.67 9.47 -19.14
CA GLN A 188 -2.32 10.40 -18.24
C GLN A 188 -2.99 11.51 -19.03
N GLU A 189 -4.20 11.85 -18.64
CA GLU A 189 -4.96 12.94 -19.24
C GLU A 189 -5.69 13.75 -18.17
N LYS A 190 -5.67 15.06 -18.34
CA LYS A 190 -6.34 16.00 -17.46
C LYS A 190 -7.65 16.42 -18.09
N VAL A 191 -8.76 16.10 -17.44
CA VAL A 191 -10.11 16.52 -17.81
C VAL A 191 -10.55 17.66 -16.89
N LEU A 192 -11.07 18.74 -17.49
CA LEU A 192 -11.65 19.86 -16.78
C LEU A 192 -13.17 19.78 -16.92
N LEU A 193 -13.86 19.76 -15.79
CA LEU A 193 -15.31 19.85 -15.71
C LEU A 193 -15.66 21.23 -15.17
N ASP A 194 -15.95 22.15 -16.08
CA ASP A 194 -16.15 23.56 -15.74
C ASP A 194 -17.47 23.79 -15.00
N GLU A 195 -18.51 22.98 -15.25
CA GLU A 195 -19.80 23.12 -14.58
C GLU A 195 -20.47 21.75 -14.32
N VAL A 196 -20.34 21.25 -13.09
CA VAL A 196 -21.09 20.10 -12.57
C VAL A 196 -22.32 20.62 -11.84
N ILE A 197 -23.51 20.15 -12.23
CA ILE A 197 -24.80 20.58 -11.68
C ILE A 197 -25.51 19.39 -11.05
N VAL A 198 -25.86 19.51 -9.77
CA VAL A 198 -26.62 18.49 -9.03
C VAL A 198 -27.91 19.08 -8.50
N ASN A 199 -29.04 18.40 -8.72
CA ASN A 199 -30.33 18.85 -8.21
C ASN A 199 -30.45 18.53 -6.71
N VAL A 200 -30.85 19.52 -5.92
CA VAL A 200 -31.12 19.35 -4.49
C VAL A 200 -32.62 19.10 -4.31
N PRO A 201 -33.02 17.98 -3.66
CA PRO A 201 -34.43 17.70 -3.37
C PRO A 201 -35.08 18.83 -2.57
N SER A 202 -36.35 19.12 -2.86
CA SER A 202 -37.08 20.25 -2.26
C SER A 202 -37.20 20.16 -0.73
N SER A 203 -37.14 18.94 -0.19
CA SER A 203 -37.14 18.66 1.26
C SER A 203 -35.86 19.11 1.99
N MET A 204 -34.82 19.50 1.25
CA MET A 204 -33.49 19.83 1.79
C MET A 204 -33.10 21.31 1.59
N LEU A 205 -34.08 22.18 1.27
CA LEU A 205 -33.85 23.58 0.84
C LEU A 205 -33.80 24.62 1.96
N ASN A 206 -33.95 24.24 3.23
CA ASN A 206 -33.84 25.19 4.35
C ASN A 206 -32.35 25.58 4.53
N ALA A 207 -31.99 26.72 3.97
CA ALA A 207 -30.62 27.14 3.69
C ALA A 207 -29.86 27.61 4.94
N SER A 208 -28.72 26.97 5.24
CA SER A 208 -27.36 27.55 5.29
C SER A 208 -26.39 26.61 6.01
N LYS A 209 -25.33 26.15 5.31
CA LYS A 209 -23.91 26.07 5.75
C LYS A 209 -23.21 24.79 5.28
N ALA A 210 -22.06 24.97 4.63
CA ALA A 210 -21.11 23.94 4.22
C ALA A 210 -21.64 22.86 3.27
N VAL A 211 -21.26 22.99 2.00
CA VAL A 211 -21.34 21.90 1.03
C VAL A 211 -19.95 21.28 0.91
N LYS A 212 -19.83 19.99 1.24
CA LYS A 212 -18.58 19.24 1.10
C LYS A 212 -18.73 18.18 0.03
N VAL A 213 -17.91 18.25 -1.01
CA VAL A 213 -17.86 17.24 -2.07
C VAL A 213 -16.70 16.28 -1.78
N MET A 214 -16.99 14.99 -1.76
CA MET A 214 -16.01 13.92 -1.54
C MET A 214 -16.02 12.97 -2.73
N PHE A 215 -14.90 12.89 -3.46
CA PHE A 215 -14.71 11.96 -4.56
C PHE A 215 -14.18 10.62 -4.06
N ARG A 216 -14.66 9.52 -4.65
CA ARG A 216 -14.18 8.15 -4.40
C ARG A 216 -13.29 7.70 -5.57
N GLN A 217 -12.74 6.49 -5.46
CA GLN A 217 -11.93 5.89 -6.51
C GLN A 217 -12.73 5.73 -7.81
N CYS A 218 -12.13 6.09 -8.94
CA CYS A 218 -12.74 5.85 -10.25
C CYS A 218 -12.87 4.36 -10.54
N LYS A 219 -13.86 4.03 -11.36
CA LYS A 219 -14.15 2.67 -11.81
C LYS A 219 -14.40 2.67 -13.30
N MET A 220 -13.96 1.60 -13.96
CA MET A 220 -14.26 1.35 -15.37
C MET A 220 -15.65 0.71 -15.45
N HIS A 221 -16.43 1.05 -16.47
CA HIS A 221 -17.67 0.33 -16.76
C HIS A 221 -17.33 -1.04 -17.32
N GLU A 222 -17.91 -2.09 -16.73
CA GLU A 222 -17.68 -3.46 -17.16
C GLU A 222 -18.08 -3.65 -18.63
N GLY A 223 -17.23 -4.32 -19.41
CA GLY A 223 -17.50 -4.59 -20.83
C GLY A 223 -17.28 -3.42 -21.79
N THR A 224 -16.85 -2.24 -21.31
CA THR A 224 -16.56 -1.08 -22.20
C THR A 224 -15.11 -1.05 -22.70
N GLU A 225 -14.23 -1.86 -22.11
CA GLU A 225 -12.83 -1.96 -22.51
C GLU A 225 -12.70 -2.58 -23.90
N ASN A 226 -12.18 -1.79 -24.85
CA ASN A 226 -11.89 -2.23 -26.21
C ASN A 226 -10.45 -1.87 -26.56
N ARG A 227 -9.69 -2.85 -27.07
CA ARG A 227 -8.29 -2.69 -27.42
C ARG A 227 -8.13 -2.77 -28.94
N LYS A 228 -7.44 -1.79 -29.51
CA LYS A 228 -7.08 -1.76 -30.94
C LYS A 228 -5.58 -1.55 -31.09
N VAL A 229 -4.91 -2.50 -31.74
CA VAL A 229 -3.51 -2.36 -32.12
C VAL A 229 -3.38 -1.26 -33.18
N LEU A 230 -2.35 -0.43 -33.08
CA LEU A 230 -2.05 0.60 -34.07
C LEU A 230 -1.35 -0.01 -35.29
N ASP A 231 -1.98 0.11 -36.47
CA ASP A 231 -1.48 -0.48 -37.73
C ASP A 231 -0.01 -0.11 -38.03
N ASN A 232 0.37 1.13 -37.73
CA ASN A 232 1.72 1.65 -37.98
C ASN A 232 2.72 1.37 -36.84
N ARG A 233 2.26 0.86 -35.69
CA ARG A 233 3.07 0.58 -34.50
C ARG A 233 2.47 -0.59 -33.71
N LYS A 234 2.84 -1.81 -34.08
CA LYS A 234 2.30 -3.04 -33.50
C LYS A 234 2.49 -3.18 -31.99
N ASP A 235 3.52 -2.52 -31.43
CA ASP A 235 3.76 -2.50 -29.98
C ASP A 235 2.93 -1.46 -29.23
N TYR A 236 2.00 -0.77 -29.90
CA TYR A 236 1.11 0.19 -29.27
C TYR A 236 -0.34 -0.22 -29.50
N SER A 237 -1.14 -0.09 -28.44
CA SER A 237 -2.58 -0.28 -28.50
C SER A 237 -3.29 0.97 -27.99
N ILE A 238 -4.37 1.33 -28.65
CA ILE A 238 -5.36 2.27 -28.12
C ILE A 238 -6.34 1.46 -27.29
N VAL A 239 -6.47 1.82 -26.02
CA VAL A 239 -7.49 1.28 -25.12
C VAL A 239 -8.59 2.30 -24.97
N HIS A 240 -9.77 1.94 -25.46
CA HIS A 240 -11.00 2.68 -25.28
C HIS A 240 -11.76 2.12 -24.08
N TYR A 241 -12.25 2.99 -23.20
CA TYR A 241 -13.15 2.58 -22.11
C TYR A 241 -13.97 3.76 -21.60
N ASP A 242 -15.14 3.43 -21.04
CA ASP A 242 -15.96 4.38 -20.29
C ASP A 242 -15.68 4.20 -18.78
N PHE A 243 -15.66 5.29 -18.03
CA PHE A 243 -15.39 5.29 -16.60
C PHE A 243 -16.34 6.20 -15.84
N TYR A 244 -16.48 5.94 -14.54
CA TYR A 244 -17.19 6.82 -13.63
C TYR A 244 -16.40 7.08 -12.34
N ILE A 245 -16.61 8.27 -11.78
CA ILE A 245 -16.07 8.68 -10.48
C ILE A 245 -17.24 8.93 -9.54
N PRO A 246 -17.51 8.02 -8.59
CA PRO A 246 -18.53 8.26 -7.57
C PRO A 246 -18.13 9.43 -6.70
N TYR A 247 -19.08 10.29 -6.36
CA TYR A 247 -18.89 11.33 -5.37
C TYR A 247 -20.12 11.48 -4.48
N SER A 248 -19.87 11.96 -3.27
CA SER A 248 -20.93 12.32 -2.34
C SER A 248 -20.86 13.79 -2.00
N ILE A 249 -22.01 14.44 -1.97
CA ILE A 249 -22.18 15.80 -1.49
C ILE A 249 -22.82 15.72 -0.11
N GLU A 250 -22.09 16.18 0.90
CA GLU A 250 -22.63 16.40 2.24
C GLU A 250 -23.15 17.84 2.34
N ILE A 251 -24.41 17.98 2.71
CA ILE A 251 -25.10 19.25 2.94
C ILE A 251 -25.51 19.28 4.42
N GLU A 252 -25.11 20.31 5.14
CA GLU A 252 -25.52 20.53 6.52
C GLU A 252 -26.59 21.64 6.57
N SER A 253 -27.72 21.37 7.24
CA SER A 253 -28.76 22.37 7.49
C SER A 253 -28.43 23.22 8.72
N GLU A 254 -29.15 24.32 8.91
CA GLU A 254 -29.01 25.17 10.10
C GLU A 254 -29.28 24.40 11.41
N ASP A 255 -30.15 23.38 11.36
CA ASP A 255 -30.47 22.49 12.47
C ASP A 255 -29.42 21.38 12.68
N LYS A 256 -28.26 21.46 12.00
CA LYS A 256 -27.19 20.45 11.97
C LYS A 256 -27.64 19.08 11.45
N GLN A 257 -28.73 19.03 10.71
CA GLN A 257 -29.11 17.81 10.01
C GLN A 257 -28.21 17.65 8.79
N LYS A 258 -27.70 16.44 8.59
CA LYS A 258 -26.81 16.11 7.50
C LYS A 258 -27.56 15.34 6.43
N PHE A 259 -27.44 15.81 5.20
CA PHE A 259 -27.97 15.15 4.02
C PHE A 259 -26.83 14.76 3.12
N ILE A 260 -26.93 13.57 2.53
CA ILE A 260 -25.92 13.04 1.60
C ILE A 260 -26.61 12.79 0.27
N ILE A 261 -26.07 13.39 -0.79
CA ILE A 261 -26.44 13.10 -2.17
C ILE A 261 -25.29 12.30 -2.78
N GLU A 262 -25.57 11.12 -3.33
CA GLU A 262 -24.59 10.30 -4.03
C GLU A 262 -24.80 10.41 -5.55
N GLU A 263 -23.74 10.75 -6.27
CA GLU A 263 -23.76 10.98 -7.71
C GLU A 263 -22.50 10.41 -8.37
N LYS A 264 -22.44 10.48 -9.71
CA LYS A 264 -21.30 9.99 -10.50
C LYS A 264 -20.89 11.01 -11.56
N LEU A 265 -19.59 11.16 -11.75
CA LEU A 265 -19.03 11.85 -12.93
C LEU A 265 -18.71 10.78 -13.97
N GLU A 266 -19.32 10.87 -15.14
CA GLU A 266 -19.09 9.97 -16.25
C GLU A 266 -18.03 10.53 -17.20
N GLY A 267 -17.24 9.65 -17.81
CA GLY A 267 -16.23 10.03 -18.77
C GLY A 267 -15.84 8.88 -19.68
N ARG A 268 -15.13 9.23 -20.76
CA ARG A 268 -14.62 8.30 -21.76
C ARG A 268 -13.14 8.58 -21.96
N GLN A 269 -12.36 7.52 -22.16
CA GLN A 269 -10.92 7.63 -22.35
C GLN A 269 -10.47 6.78 -23.53
N ASP A 270 -9.67 7.40 -24.39
CA ASP A 270 -8.83 6.72 -25.38
C ASP A 270 -7.38 6.84 -24.93
N ALA A 271 -6.80 5.75 -24.41
CA ALA A 271 -5.44 5.73 -23.89
C ALA A 271 -4.52 5.00 -24.87
N THR A 272 -3.56 5.71 -25.45
CA THR A 272 -2.50 5.08 -26.25
C THR A 272 -1.41 4.56 -25.33
N LEU A 273 -1.22 3.25 -25.31
CA LEU A 273 -0.30 2.58 -24.40
C LEU A 273 0.67 1.69 -25.19
N PHE A 274 1.93 1.71 -24.77
CA PHE A 274 2.90 0.71 -25.23
C PHE A 274 2.54 -0.65 -24.61
N MET A 275 2.25 -1.61 -25.48
CA MET A 275 1.89 -2.99 -25.19
C MET A 275 2.53 -3.86 -26.28
N PRO A 276 3.75 -4.38 -26.05
CA PRO A 276 4.42 -5.22 -27.03
C PRO A 276 3.60 -6.50 -27.24
N ASP A 277 3.66 -7.03 -28.46
CA ASP A 277 2.99 -8.27 -28.85
C ASP A 277 3.66 -9.45 -28.13
N CYS A 278 3.19 -9.77 -26.93
CA CYS A 278 3.72 -10.84 -26.10
C CYS A 278 3.23 -12.20 -26.62
N THR A 279 4.01 -12.84 -27.48
CA THR A 279 3.75 -14.20 -28.01
C THR A 279 3.75 -15.31 -26.94
N GLU A 280 4.01 -14.98 -25.68
CA GLU A 280 4.06 -15.92 -24.56
C GLU A 280 3.06 -15.53 -23.47
N GLN A 281 1.80 -16.00 -23.57
CA GLN A 281 0.79 -16.24 -22.51
C GLN A 281 0.64 -15.29 -21.30
N ARG A 282 1.28 -14.11 -21.25
CA ARG A 282 1.21 -13.18 -20.11
C ARG A 282 0.22 -12.08 -20.42
N GLU A 283 -0.95 -12.16 -19.80
CA GLU A 283 -2.02 -11.19 -20.00
C GLU A 283 -1.62 -9.80 -19.48
N ILE A 284 -1.67 -8.80 -20.37
CA ILE A 284 -1.55 -7.39 -19.99
C ILE A 284 -2.90 -6.94 -19.41
N GLN A 285 -2.88 -6.51 -18.15
CA GLN A 285 -4.03 -5.95 -17.44
C GLN A 285 -4.06 -4.43 -17.59
N ILE A 286 -5.27 -3.88 -17.78
CA ILE A 286 -5.50 -2.44 -17.77
C ILE A 286 -5.96 -2.02 -16.38
N VAL A 287 -5.20 -1.11 -15.77
CA VAL A 287 -5.52 -0.55 -14.46
C VAL A 287 -5.76 0.94 -14.60
N ILE A 288 -6.92 1.40 -14.14
CA ILE A 288 -7.27 2.82 -14.14
C ILE A 288 -7.21 3.41 -12.73
N SER A 289 -6.82 4.67 -12.64
CA SER A 289 -6.85 5.44 -11.39
C SER A 289 -7.11 6.90 -11.70
N SER A 290 -7.64 7.65 -10.72
CA SER A 290 -7.92 9.08 -10.88
C SER A 290 -7.54 9.86 -9.64
N PHE A 291 -7.16 11.12 -9.86
CA PHE A 291 -7.10 12.13 -8.83
C PHE A 291 -8.05 13.26 -9.20
N THR A 292 -9.07 13.49 -8.37
CA THR A 292 -10.08 14.53 -8.62
C THR A 292 -10.00 15.60 -7.55
N LYS A 293 -9.94 16.86 -7.97
CA LYS A 293 -9.91 18.02 -7.09
C LYS A 293 -10.98 19.02 -7.51
N LEU A 294 -11.65 19.62 -6.53
CA LEU A 294 -12.48 20.80 -6.77
C LEU A 294 -11.62 21.95 -7.32
N SER A 295 -12.03 22.51 -8.45
CA SER A 295 -11.45 23.74 -9.01
C SER A 295 -12.25 24.98 -8.60
N SER A 296 -13.50 24.82 -8.17
CA SER A 296 -14.30 25.87 -7.54
C SER A 296 -15.04 25.34 -6.30
N SER A 297 -15.31 26.23 -5.34
CA SER A 297 -16.10 25.89 -4.17
C SER A 297 -17.56 25.63 -4.59
N PRO A 298 -18.19 24.55 -4.09
CA PRO A 298 -19.59 24.27 -4.40
C PRO A 298 -20.52 25.37 -3.87
N VAL A 299 -21.43 25.82 -4.72
CA VAL A 299 -22.43 26.84 -4.40
C VAL A 299 -23.83 26.31 -4.66
N ILE A 300 -24.78 26.61 -3.78
CA ILE A 300 -26.20 26.30 -3.97
C ILE A 300 -26.87 27.52 -4.60
N ILE A 301 -27.46 27.36 -5.78
CA ILE A 301 -28.22 28.39 -6.49
C ILE A 301 -29.50 27.74 -7.03
N ASN A 302 -30.67 28.27 -6.68
CA ASN A 302 -31.97 27.83 -7.19
C ASN A 302 -32.17 26.29 -7.11
N SER A 303 -31.97 25.72 -5.91
CA SER A 303 -32.10 24.28 -5.67
C SER A 303 -31.13 23.40 -6.46
N LYS A 304 -30.03 23.97 -6.93
CA LYS A 304 -28.96 23.25 -7.63
C LYS A 304 -27.63 23.54 -6.98
N ILE A 305 -26.81 22.51 -6.82
CA ILE A 305 -25.41 22.66 -6.44
C ILE A 305 -24.60 22.77 -7.73
N LYS A 306 -23.78 23.81 -7.80
CA LYS A 306 -22.83 24.04 -8.89
C LYS A 306 -21.42 24.00 -8.35
N PHE A 307 -20.55 23.27 -9.03
CA PHE A 307 -19.12 23.27 -8.77
C PHE A 307 -18.34 22.88 -10.03
N SER A 308 -17.04 23.07 -9.99
CA SER A 308 -16.12 22.69 -11.05
C SER A 308 -15.10 21.70 -10.47
N ALA A 309 -14.67 20.74 -11.27
CA ALA A 309 -13.69 19.74 -10.87
C ALA A 309 -12.61 19.56 -11.95
N SER A 310 -11.38 19.31 -11.50
CA SER A 310 -10.29 18.86 -12.36
C SER A 310 -9.97 17.41 -12.03
N ILE A 311 -9.97 16.57 -13.05
CA ILE A 311 -9.70 15.15 -12.96
C ILE A 311 -8.38 14.88 -13.68
N LEU A 312 -7.46 14.18 -13.04
CA LEU A 312 -6.31 13.56 -13.70
C LEU A 312 -6.58 12.05 -13.78
N ILE A 313 -6.91 11.56 -14.97
CA ILE A 313 -7.09 10.13 -15.23
C ILE A 313 -5.72 9.53 -15.58
N SER A 314 -5.44 8.34 -15.05
CA SER A 314 -4.25 7.57 -15.37
C SER A 314 -4.63 6.14 -15.73
N THR A 315 -4.28 5.75 -16.96
CA THR A 315 -4.43 4.40 -17.50
C THR A 315 -3.07 3.72 -17.53
N LYS A 316 -2.97 2.50 -17.00
CA LYS A 316 -1.73 1.75 -16.93
C LYS A 316 -1.88 0.39 -17.59
N ALA A 317 -0.94 0.07 -18.47
CA ALA A 317 -0.72 -1.30 -18.93
C ALA A 317 0.20 -1.98 -17.92
N VAL A 318 -0.30 -3.01 -17.25
CA VAL A 318 0.40 -3.73 -16.20
C VAL A 318 0.52 -5.19 -16.61
N MET A 319 1.72 -5.74 -16.50
CA MET A 319 1.94 -7.17 -16.68
C MET A 319 2.64 -7.75 -15.45
N GLU A 320 2.45 -9.03 -15.21
CA GLU A 320 3.32 -9.77 -14.31
C GLU A 320 4.62 -10.11 -15.04
N ASP A 321 5.73 -9.66 -14.47
CA ASP A 321 7.04 -9.86 -15.06
C ASP A 321 8.06 -10.30 -14.01
N VAL A 322 9.06 -11.03 -14.50
CA VAL A 322 10.21 -11.43 -13.71
C VAL A 322 11.25 -10.32 -13.84
N VAL A 323 11.40 -9.52 -12.80
CA VAL A 323 12.36 -8.42 -12.77
C VAL A 323 13.69 -8.94 -12.23
N CYS A 324 14.75 -8.83 -13.04
CA CYS A 324 16.12 -9.07 -12.62
C CYS A 324 16.66 -7.83 -11.90
N ILE A 325 16.89 -7.92 -10.60
CA ILE A 325 17.54 -6.87 -9.82
C ILE A 325 19.05 -7.14 -9.86
N PRO A 326 19.86 -6.31 -10.56
CA PRO A 326 21.29 -6.49 -10.63
C PRO A 326 21.91 -6.18 -9.28
N ILE A 327 22.83 -7.04 -8.84
CA ILE A 327 23.52 -6.85 -7.56
C ILE A 327 24.72 -5.92 -7.81
N CYS A 328 24.57 -4.63 -7.45
CA CYS A 328 25.65 -3.65 -7.53
C CYS A 328 26.68 -3.94 -6.42
N GLY A 329 27.79 -4.60 -6.76
CA GLY A 329 28.89 -4.88 -5.82
C GLY A 329 29.80 -3.68 -5.54
N SER A 330 29.62 -2.57 -6.26
CA SER A 330 30.43 -1.36 -6.17
C SER A 330 29.68 -0.17 -6.76
N CYS A 331 28.53 0.19 -6.16
CA CYS A 331 27.91 1.48 -6.42
C CYS A 331 28.67 2.55 -5.62
N GLU A 332 29.91 2.85 -6.04
CA GLU A 332 30.48 4.15 -5.73
C GLU A 332 29.58 5.19 -6.40
N LEU A 333 29.23 6.23 -5.64
CA LEU A 333 28.66 7.46 -6.17
C LEU A 333 29.54 7.93 -7.32
N ARG A 334 29.14 7.66 -8.57
CA ARG A 334 29.49 8.55 -9.67
C ARG A 334 28.80 9.87 -9.37
N GLN A 335 29.43 10.68 -8.51
CA GLN A 335 29.30 12.11 -8.59
C GLN A 335 29.70 12.45 -10.02
N SER A 336 28.72 12.84 -10.83
CA SER A 336 28.98 13.54 -12.07
C SER A 336 29.76 14.80 -11.71
N ARG A 337 31.09 14.71 -11.75
CA ARG A 337 31.94 15.85 -12.10
C ARG A 337 31.63 16.20 -13.55
N GLY A 338 30.52 16.90 -13.75
CA GLY A 338 30.31 17.74 -14.92
C GLY A 338 31.06 19.04 -14.67
N GLY A 339 32.38 18.99 -14.86
CA GLY A 339 33.13 20.20 -15.18
C GLY A 339 32.74 20.58 -16.60
N TYR A 340 32.13 21.74 -16.76
CA TYR A 340 32.04 22.41 -18.04
C TYR A 340 33.40 23.08 -18.29
N GLU A 341 34.15 22.58 -19.26
CA GLU A 341 34.86 23.43 -20.22
C GLU A 341 34.04 23.48 -21.50
#